data_AF-J6HBU5-F1
#
_entry.id   AF-J6HBU5-F1
#
_cell.length_a   1.000
_cell.length_b   1.000
_cell.length_c   1.000
_cell.angle_alpha   90.00
_cell.angle_beta   90.00
_cell.angle_gamma   90.00
#
_symmetry.space_group_name_H-M   'P 1'
#
loop_
_entity.id
_entity.type
_entity.pdbx_description
1 polymer ?
#
loop_
_entity_poly.entity_id
_entity_poly.type
_entity_poly.pdbx_seq_one_letter_code
_entity_poly.pdbx_strand_id
1 'polypeptide(L)' 'MNKELIKEAIKDKINSLYNKIDNNHYLIWKSPKLKERLENQNEKIKKLIKQYEEELDKIEEIEYEETSLS' A
#
# COMPACT_ATOMS: atom_id res chain seq x y z
N MET A 1 3.78 13.13 -18.33
CA MET A 1 3.16 12.14 -17.43
C MET A 1 2.64 12.91 -16.23
N ASN A 2 1.33 12.86 -15.92
CA ASN A 2 0.78 13.68 -14.84
C ASN A 2 1.12 13.03 -13.49
N LYS A 3 2.09 13.58 -12.76
CA LYS A 3 2.59 13.04 -11.49
C LYS A 3 1.48 12.92 -10.44
N GLU A 4 0.48 13.80 -10.50
CA GLU A 4 -0.69 13.75 -9.61
C GLU A 4 -1.51 12.47 -9.80
N LEU A 5 -1.75 12.07 -11.06
CA LEU A 5 -2.47 10.82 -11.36
C LEU A 5 -1.70 9.58 -10.90
N ILE A 6 -0.37 9.64 -10.87
CA ILE A 6 0.47 8.53 -10.37
C ILE A 6 0.36 8.44 -8.85
N LYS A 7 0.48 9.57 -8.14
CA LYS A 7 0.32 9.62 -6.69
C LYS A 7 -1.06 9.10 -6.26
N GLU A 8 -2.12 9.51 -6.95
CA GLU A 8 -3.48 8.98 -6.72
C GLU A 8 -3.55 7.46 -6.96
N ALA A 9 -3.01 6.96 -8.08
CA ALA A 9 -3.03 5.53 -8.38
C ALA A 9 -2.27 4.69 -7.33
N ILE A 10 -1.15 5.20 -6.80
CA ILE A 10 -0.39 4.55 -5.73
C ILE A 10 -1.22 4.55 -4.42
N LYS A 11 -1.83 5.68 -4.05
CA LYS A 11 -2.70 5.79 -2.88
C LYS A 11 -3.89 4.83 -2.95
N ASP A 12 -4.55 4.74 -4.11
CA ASP A 12 -5.64 3.79 -4.36
C ASP A 12 -5.17 2.34 -4.23
N LYS A 13 -3.95 2.05 -4.71
CA LYS A 13 -3.37 0.72 -4.57
C LYS A 13 -3.12 0.35 -3.11
N ILE A 14 -2.55 1.27 -2.32
CA ILE A 14 -2.33 1.08 -0.89
C ILE A 14 -3.65 0.83 -0.17
N ASN A 15 -4.68 1.64 -0.43
CA ASN A 15 -6.02 1.47 0.14
C ASN A 15 -6.63 0.10 -0.21
N SER A 16 -6.49 -0.33 -1.46
CA SER A 16 -6.94 -1.66 -1.89
C SER A 16 -6.21 -2.80 -1.15
N LEU A 17 -4.93 -2.64 -0.84
CA LEU A 17 -4.15 -3.61 -0.07
C LEU A 17 -4.58 -3.66 1.40
N TYR A 18 -4.86 -2.52 2.03
CA TYR A 18 -5.44 -2.48 3.38
C TYR A 18 -6.81 -3.16 3.44
N ASN A 19 -7.69 -2.91 2.47
CA ASN A 19 -8.98 -3.60 2.38
C ASN A 19 -8.84 -5.13 2.27
N LYS A 20 -7.76 -5.64 1.66
CA LYS A 20 -7.48 -7.09 1.63
C LYS A 20 -7.06 -7.62 2.99
N ILE A 21 -6.30 -6.86 3.76
CA ILE A 21 -5.93 -7.22 5.14
C ILE A 21 -7.19 -7.31 6.02
N ASP A 22 -8.10 -6.34 5.90
CA ASP A 22 -9.35 -6.35 6.67
C ASP A 22 -10.25 -7.53 6.30
N ASN A 23 -10.37 -7.83 5.01
CA ASN A 23 -11.06 -9.04 4.55
C ASN A 23 -10.42 -10.31 5.11
N ASN A 24 -9.08 -10.37 5.16
CA ASN A 24 -8.39 -11.50 5.76
C ASN A 24 -8.69 -11.61 7.26
N HIS A 25 -8.68 -10.51 8.02
CA HIS A 25 -9.07 -10.52 9.43
C HIS A 25 -10.50 -11.03 9.63
N TYR A 26 -11.44 -10.58 8.80
CA TYR A 26 -12.81 -11.10 8.82
C TYR A 26 -12.87 -12.61 8.54
N LEU A 27 -12.11 -13.10 7.56
CA LEU A 27 -12.03 -14.53 7.25
C LEU A 27 -11.38 -15.35 8.37
N ILE A 28 -10.38 -14.80 9.07
CA ILE A 28 -9.77 -15.43 10.26
C ILE A 28 -10.80 -15.55 11.37
N TRP A 29 -11.55 -14.47 11.65
CA TRP A 29 -12.61 -14.47 12.65
C TRP A 29 -13.70 -15.51 12.32
N LYS A 30 -14.14 -15.56 11.05
CA LYS A 30 -15.15 -16.52 10.58
C LYS A 30 -14.62 -17.96 10.54
N SER A 31 -13.33 -18.16 10.26
CA SER A 31 -12.71 -19.48 10.12
C SER A 31 -11.30 -19.50 10.71
N PRO A 32 -11.17 -19.76 12.03
CA PRO A 32 -9.88 -19.71 12.73
C PRO A 32 -8.82 -20.68 12.18
N LYS A 33 -9.23 -21.76 11.50
CA LYS A 33 -8.32 -22.70 10.82
C LYS A 33 -7.48 -22.05 9.71
N LEU A 34 -7.90 -20.89 9.20
CA LEU A 34 -7.19 -20.16 8.15
C LEU A 34 -6.20 -19.14 8.71
N LYS A 35 -6.12 -18.99 10.05
CA LYS A 35 -5.34 -17.96 10.73
C LYS A 35 -3.91 -17.86 10.23
N GLU A 36 -3.12 -18.92 10.37
CA GLU A 36 -1.70 -18.92 9.99
C GLU A 36 -1.47 -18.56 8.52
N ARG A 37 -2.28 -19.12 7.61
CA ARG A 37 -2.19 -18.83 6.17
C ARG A 37 -2.50 -17.37 5.87
N LEU A 38 -3.56 -16.83 6.46
CA LEU A 38 -4.03 -15.46 6.21
C LEU A 38 -3.13 -14.42 6.89
N GLU A 39 -2.59 -14.70 8.07
CA GLU A 39 -1.57 -13.86 8.73
C GLU A 39 -0.29 -13.80 7.91
N ASN A 40 0.18 -14.93 7.38
CA ASN A 40 1.32 -14.96 6.45
C ASN A 40 1.06 -14.17 5.16
N GLN A 41 -0.18 -14.16 4.66
CA GLN A 41 -0.56 -13.31 3.54
C GLN A 41 -0.59 -11.83 3.93
N ASN A 42 -1.10 -11.48 5.11
CA ASN A 42 -1.09 -10.11 5.63
C ASN A 42 0.33 -9.56 5.75
N GLU A 43 1.30 -10.34 6.23
CA GLU A 43 2.70 -9.91 6.30
C GLU A 43 3.31 -9.62 4.92
N LYS A 44 2.96 -10.41 3.89
CA LYS A 44 3.36 -10.12 2.51
C LYS A 44 2.72 -8.84 1.98
N ILE A 45 1.44 -8.63 2.27
CA ILE A 45 0.71 -7.43 1.86
C ILE A 45 1.30 -6.18 2.53
N LYS A 46 1.62 -6.23 3.83
CA LYS A 46 2.26 -5.13 4.56
C LYS A 46 3.61 -4.73 3.93
N LYS A 47 4.42 -5.71 3.52
CA LYS A 47 5.68 -5.43 2.79
C LYS A 47 5.44 -4.71 1.47
N LEU A 48 4.40 -5.11 0.72
CA LEU A 48 4.04 -4.42 -0.53
C LEU A 48 3.54 -3.00 -0.28
N ILE A 49 2.73 -2.78 0.76
CA ILE A 49 2.28 -1.44 1.14
C ILE A 49 3.49 -0.53 1.40
N LYS A 50 4.45 -1.00 2.21
CA LYS A 50 5.68 -0.25 2.49
C LYS A 50 6.45 0.12 1.21
N GLN A 51 6.54 -0.79 0.24
CA GLN A 51 7.19 -0.50 -1.04
C GLN A 51 6.48 0.62 -1.81
N TYR A 52 5.15 0.62 -1.83
CA TYR A 52 4.36 1.68 -2.46
C TYR A 52 4.46 3.01 -1.71
N GLU A 53 4.52 3.00 -0.38
CA GLU A 53 4.78 4.19 0.44
C GLU A 53 6.16 4.78 0.11
N GLU A 54 7.21 3.95 0.05
CA GLU A 54 8.56 4.39 -0.36
C GLU A 54 8.62 4.91 -1.81
N GLU A 55 7.80 4.38 -2.72
CA GLU A 55 7.68 4.90 -4.09
C GLU A 55 6.98 6.26 -4.12
N LEU A 56 5.95 6.44 -3.29
CA LEU A 56 5.23 7.70 -3.17
C LEU A 56 6.16 8.80 -2.63
N ASP A 57 6.91 8.50 -1.56
CA ASP A 57 7.87 9.44 -0.95
C ASP A 57 8.91 9.92 -1.97
N LYS A 58 9.45 9.00 -2.79
CA LYS A 58 10.41 9.35 -3.85
C LYS A 58 9.82 10.29 -4.91
N ILE A 59 8.55 10.12 -5.26
CA ILE A 59 7.88 11.00 -6.23
C ILE A 59 7.72 12.40 -5.62
N GLU A 60 7.35 12.48 -4.35
CA GLU A 60 7.19 13.76 -3.63
C GLU A 60 8.54 14.47 -3.45
N GLU A 61 9.63 13.74 -3.18
CA GLU A 61 10.99 14.30 -3.09
C GLU A 61 11.43 14.92 -4.42
N ILE A 62 11.21 14.23 -5.54
CA ILE A 62 11.52 14.76 -6.88
C ILE A 62 10.71 16.04 -7.18
N GLU A 63 9.43 16.09 -6.81
CA GLU A 63 8.61 17.29 -7.00
C GLU A 63 9.12 18.48 -6.15
N TYR A 64 9.55 18.21 -4.91
CA TYR A 64 10.10 19.25 -4.03
C TYR A 64 11.42 19.82 -4.60
N GLU A 65 12.32 18.96 -5.07
CA GLU A 65 13.57 19.40 -5.70
C GLU A 65 13.31 20.26 -6.94
N GLU A 66 12.42 19.82 -7.84
CA GLU A 66 12.05 20.58 -9.04
C GLU A 66 11.43 21.94 -8.71
N THR A 67 10.57 22.02 -7.69
CA THR A 67 9.93 23.28 -7.28
C THR A 67 10.87 24.22 -6.52
N SER A 68 11.88 23.68 -5.81
CA SER A 68 12.88 24.48 -5.09
C SER A 68 13.98 25.08 -5.98
N LEU A 69 14.19 24.52 -7.18
CA LEU A 69 15.18 24.97 -8.16
C LEU A 69 14.59 25.90 -9.25
N SER A 70 13.29 26.15 -9.20
CA SER A 70 12.53 27.01 -10.13
C SER A 70 12.34 28.42 -9.57
#